data_AF-A0A670JNF6-F1
#
_entry.id   AF-A0A670JNF6-F1
#
_cell.length_a   1.000
_cell.length_b   1.000
_cell.length_c   1.000
_cell.angle_alpha   90.00
_cell.angle_beta   90.00
_cell.angle_gamma   90.00
#
_symmetry.space_group_name_H-M   'P 1'
#
loop_
_entity.id
_entity.type
_entity.pdbx_description
1 polymer ?
#
loop_
_entity_poly.entity_id
_entity_poly.type
_entity_poly.pdbx_seq_one_letter_code
_entity_poly.pdbx_strand_id
1 'polypeptide(L)'
;MKDSHGVVIVFNQDSPTHLKEIEMWHSCFVQQQQLLESQCLLISHHKPGSAMDPENLTLPPPLNRLQVVHSSLEEDPEDFRMEFVKYLKGITKLVNENRDREEMLLIT
;
A
#
# COMPACT_ATOMS: atom_id res chain seq x y z
N MET A 1 -8.48 1.71 12.67
CA MET A 1 -9.05 3.02 12.32
C MET A 1 -10.32 2.74 11.56
N LYS A 2 -11.46 3.06 12.14
CA LYS A 2 -12.76 2.80 11.49
C LYS A 2 -12.87 3.65 10.22
N ASP A 3 -13.57 3.13 9.21
CA ASP A 3 -13.91 3.86 7.98
C ASP A 3 -12.68 4.26 7.13
N SER A 4 -11.62 3.45 7.20
CA SER A 4 -10.45 3.61 6.34
C SER A 4 -10.77 3.12 4.93
N HIS A 5 -10.40 3.90 3.91
CA HIS A 5 -10.63 3.54 2.49
C HIS A 5 -9.40 2.92 1.82
N GLY A 6 -8.25 2.98 2.48
CA GLY A 6 -7.00 2.39 2.01
C GLY A 6 -5.91 2.48 3.08
N VAL A 7 -4.81 1.77 2.85
CA VAL A 7 -3.62 1.79 3.70
C VAL A 7 -2.36 1.90 2.85
N VAL A 8 -1.40 2.65 3.38
CA VAL A 8 -0.05 2.73 2.84
C VAL A 8 0.91 2.32 3.95
N ILE A 9 1.71 1.28 3.71
CA ILE A 9 2.68 0.77 4.68
C ILE A 9 4.08 1.03 4.11
N VAL A 10 4.86 1.85 4.80
CA VAL A 10 6.24 2.18 4.43
C VAL A 10 7.19 1.34 5.27
N PHE A 11 8.15 0.68 4.64
CA PHE A 11 9.15 -0.10 5.33
C PHE A 11 10.53 0.02 4.67
N ASN A 12 11.56 -0.21 5.45
CA ASN A 12 12.93 -0.37 4.93
C ASN A 12 13.21 -1.85 4.72
N GLN A 13 13.45 -2.26 3.47
CA GLN A 13 13.78 -3.64 3.12
C GLN A 13 15.08 -4.15 3.76
N ASP A 14 16.03 -3.25 4.10
CA ASP A 14 17.30 -3.62 4.74
C ASP A 14 17.14 -4.03 6.21
N SER A 15 15.92 -3.88 6.75
CA SER A 15 15.60 -4.16 8.15
C SER A 15 14.70 -5.38 8.26
N PRO A 16 15.25 -6.57 8.61
CA PRO A 16 14.44 -7.79 8.75
C PRO A 16 13.32 -7.67 9.79
N THR A 17 13.48 -6.79 10.79
CA THR A 17 12.44 -6.52 11.79
C THR A 17 11.24 -5.82 11.15
N HIS A 18 11.46 -4.93 10.19
CA HIS A 18 10.37 -4.25 9.50
C HIS A 18 9.51 -5.23 8.70
N LEU A 19 10.10 -6.25 8.07
CA LEU A 19 9.34 -7.28 7.36
C LEU A 19 8.35 -8.01 8.28
N LYS A 20 8.75 -8.29 9.53
CA LYS A 20 7.85 -8.89 10.53
C LYS A 20 6.78 -7.89 11.01
N GLU A 21 7.14 -6.62 11.16
CA GLU A 21 6.21 -5.57 11.58
C GLU A 21 5.13 -5.32 10.53
N ILE A 22 5.48 -5.26 9.24
CA ILE A 22 4.48 -5.06 8.18
C ILE A 22 3.54 -6.25 8.02
N GLU A 23 4.02 -7.48 8.27
CA GLU A 23 3.16 -8.67 8.30
C GLU A 23 2.16 -8.59 9.45
N MET A 24 2.62 -8.16 10.63
CA MET A 24 1.76 -7.92 11.79
C MET A 24 0.74 -6.81 11.50
N TRP A 25 1.14 -5.69 10.91
CA TRP A 25 0.23 -4.59 10.58
C TRP A 25 -0.79 -5.00 9.52
N HIS A 26 -0.38 -5.79 8.53
CA HIS A 26 -1.32 -6.35 7.56
C HIS A 26 -2.37 -7.22 8.25
N SER A 27 -1.98 -8.12 9.16
CA SER A 27 -2.95 -8.95 9.88
C SER A 27 -3.84 -8.13 10.84
N CYS A 28 -3.25 -7.25 11.64
CA CYS A 28 -4.00 -6.48 12.64
C CYS A 28 -4.82 -5.34 12.06
N PHE A 29 -4.46 -4.78 10.90
CA PHE A 29 -5.17 -3.64 10.33
C PHE A 29 -5.94 -4.01 9.07
N VAL A 30 -5.26 -4.53 8.04
CA VAL A 30 -5.86 -4.77 6.72
C VAL A 30 -6.97 -5.81 6.81
N GLN A 31 -6.68 -6.95 7.46
CA GLN A 31 -7.68 -8.02 7.61
C GLN A 31 -8.83 -7.59 8.52
N GLN A 32 -8.56 -6.88 9.62
CA GLN A 32 -9.60 -6.41 10.54
C GLN A 32 -10.52 -5.36 9.90
N GLN A 33 -9.98 -4.49 9.04
CA GLN A 33 -10.76 -3.49 8.29
C GLN A 33 -11.36 -4.04 6.99
N GLN A 34 -11.12 -5.32 6.67
CA GLN A 34 -11.58 -5.96 5.42
C GLN A 34 -11.21 -5.17 4.16
N LEU A 35 -10.03 -4.53 4.17
CA LEU A 35 -9.52 -3.82 3.01
C LEU A 35 -9.10 -4.81 1.93
N LEU A 36 -9.44 -4.49 0.69
CA LEU A 36 -9.01 -5.27 -0.48
C LEU A 36 -7.53 -5.03 -0.78
N GLU A 37 -6.91 -5.96 -1.50
CA GLU A 37 -5.51 -5.84 -1.95
C GLU A 37 -5.29 -4.54 -2.76
N SER A 38 -6.26 -4.16 -3.60
CA SER A 38 -6.24 -2.91 -4.37
C SER A 38 -6.32 -1.63 -3.54
N GLN A 39 -6.72 -1.75 -2.27
CA GLN A 39 -6.76 -0.64 -1.30
C GLN A 39 -5.48 -0.55 -0.47
N CYS A 40 -4.52 -1.45 -0.68
CA CYS A 40 -3.28 -1.54 0.06
C CYS A 40 -2.08 -1.20 -0.84
N LEU A 41 -1.16 -0.40 -0.33
CA LEU A 41 0.10 -0.07 -0.99
C LEU A 41 1.27 -0.32 -0.03
N LEU A 42 2.24 -1.11 -0.45
CA LEU A 42 3.52 -1.25 0.22
C LEU A 42 4.53 -0.31 -0.43
N ILE A 43 5.28 0.41 0.39
CA ILE A 43 6.38 1.27 -0.06
C ILE A 43 7.67 0.72 0.55
N SER A 44 8.51 0.11 -0.28
CA SER A 44 9.89 -0.23 0.08
C SER A 44 10.74 1.04 -0.05
N HIS A 45 11.05 1.67 1.08
CA HIS A 45 11.82 2.90 1.13
C HIS A 45 13.30 2.62 1.36
N HIS A 46 14.12 3.02 0.39
CA HIS A 46 15.57 2.90 0.42
C HIS A 46 16.17 4.16 1.01
N LYS A 47 17.05 3.96 1.98
CA LYS A 47 17.89 5.04 2.49
C LYS A 47 19.05 5.28 1.53
N PRO A 48 19.53 6.53 1.42
CA PRO A 48 20.77 6.84 0.72
C PRO A 48 21.92 5.91 1.16
N GLY A 49 22.65 5.37 0.17
CA GLY A 49 23.75 4.44 0.42
C GLY A 49 23.34 3.01 0.78
N SER A 50 22.06 2.64 0.64
CA SER A 50 21.64 1.23 0.68
C SER A 50 22.25 0.48 -0.50
N ALA A 51 22.86 -0.67 -0.24
CA ALA A 51 23.49 -1.52 -1.25
C ALA A 51 22.55 -2.61 -1.77
N MET A 52 21.31 -2.68 -1.28
CA MET A 52 20.41 -3.76 -1.62
C MET A 52 19.61 -3.46 -2.89
N ASP A 53 19.76 -4.35 -3.87
CA ASP A 53 18.99 -4.32 -5.10
C ASP A 53 17.47 -4.43 -4.78
N PRO A 54 16.64 -3.50 -5.29
CA PRO A 54 15.18 -3.59 -5.21
C PRO A 54 14.60 -4.95 -5.63
N GLU A 55 15.26 -5.64 -6.57
CA GLU A 55 14.80 -6.94 -7.09
C GLU A 55 14.94 -8.10 -6.08
N ASN A 56 15.72 -7.92 -5.00
CA ASN A 56 15.92 -8.95 -3.98
C ASN A 56 14.82 -9.00 -2.90
N LEU A 57 13.79 -8.14 -3.00
CA LEU A 57 12.72 -8.10 -2.02
C LEU A 57 11.88 -9.40 -2.04
N THR A 58 12.01 -10.19 -0.96
CA THR A 58 11.18 -11.37 -0.74
C THR A 58 10.12 -11.10 0.32
N LEU A 59 8.85 -11.03 -0.10
CA LEU A 59 7.71 -10.81 0.79
C LEU A 59 7.05 -12.15 1.19
N PRO A 60 6.58 -12.28 2.44
CA PRO A 60 5.81 -13.45 2.85
C PRO A 60 4.45 -13.51 2.11
N PRO A 61 3.78 -14.68 2.08
CA PRO A 61 2.56 -14.90 1.30
C PRO A 61 1.40 -13.91 1.49
N PRO A 62 1.11 -13.35 2.68
CA PRO A 62 0.03 -12.36 2.79
C PRO A 62 0.40 -11.01 2.15
N LEU A 63 1.69 -10.73 1.94
CA LEU A 63 2.18 -9.44 1.45
C LEU A 63 2.58 -9.46 -0.02
N ASN A 64 2.94 -10.62 -0.57
CA ASN A 64 3.44 -10.73 -1.95
C ASN A 64 2.39 -10.47 -3.04
N ARG A 65 1.11 -10.33 -2.67
CA ARG A 65 0.00 -9.97 -3.56
C ARG A 65 -0.25 -8.46 -3.60
N LEU A 66 0.28 -7.73 -2.61
CA LEU A 66 0.06 -6.29 -2.51
C LEU A 66 0.94 -5.58 -3.52
N GLN A 67 0.45 -4.44 -4.04
CA GLN A 67 1.26 -3.57 -4.86
C GLN A 67 2.45 -3.06 -4.04
N VAL A 68 3.65 -3.22 -4.58
CA VAL A 68 4.89 -2.67 -4.01
C VAL A 68 5.38 -1.54 -4.90
N VAL A 69 5.73 -0.42 -4.30
CA VAL A 69 6.44 0.67 -4.96
C VAL A 69 7.75 0.90 -4.23
N HIS A 70 8.83 1.05 -4.99
CA HIS A 70 10.13 1.41 -4.45
C HIS A 70 10.24 2.93 -4.38
N SER A 71 10.79 3.45 -3.29
CA SER A 71 11.02 4.89 -3.11
C SER A 71 12.41 5.16 -2.58
N SER A 72 12.95 6.32 -2.92
CA SER A 72 14.21 6.88 -2.45
C SER A 72 14.04 8.39 -2.25
N LEU A 73 14.86 9.01 -1.41
CA LEU A 73 14.92 10.47 -1.29
C LEU A 73 15.83 11.10 -2.35
N GLU A 74 16.72 10.33 -2.95
CA GLU A 74 17.73 10.81 -3.90
C GLU A 74 17.40 10.43 -5.34
N GLU A 75 16.67 9.33 -5.53
CA GLU A 75 16.42 8.73 -6.84
C GLU A 75 14.94 8.81 -7.21
N ASP A 76 14.69 9.20 -8.46
CA ASP A 76 13.40 9.13 -9.16
C ASP A 76 12.16 9.56 -8.35
N PRO A 77 12.16 10.76 -7.74
CA PRO A 77 11.04 11.23 -6.90
C PRO A 77 9.73 11.38 -7.69
N GLU A 78 9.82 11.63 -8.99
CA GLU A 78 8.66 11.80 -9.86
C GLU A 78 7.95 10.48 -10.16
N ASP A 79 8.69 9.38 -10.34
CA ASP A 79 8.12 8.06 -10.60
C ASP A 79 7.36 7.55 -9.38
N PHE A 80 7.95 7.70 -8.19
CA PHE A 80 7.26 7.45 -6.93
C PHE A 80 5.99 8.30 -6.80
N ARG A 81 6.08 9.61 -7.09
CA ARG A 81 4.94 10.53 -7.04
C ARG A 81 3.82 10.07 -7.99
N MET A 82 4.14 9.63 -9.20
CA MET A 82 3.17 9.14 -10.17
C MET A 82 2.45 7.88 -9.68
N GLU A 83 3.17 6.88 -9.18
CA GLU A 83 2.57 5.65 -8.65
C GLU A 83 1.75 5.91 -7.38
N PHE A 84 2.21 6.80 -6.50
CA PHE A 84 1.45 7.18 -5.31
C PHE A 84 0.15 7.93 -5.67
N VAL A 85 0.21 8.87 -6.62
CA VAL A 85 -0.98 9.58 -7.13
C VAL A 85 -1.95 8.62 -7.82
N LYS A 86 -1.45 7.63 -8.56
CA LYS A 86 -2.25 6.58 -9.20
C LYS A 86 -2.98 5.72 -8.16
N TYR A 87 -2.31 5.33 -7.08
CA TYR A 87 -2.94 4.65 -5.95
C TYR A 87 -4.09 5.49 -5.35
N LEU A 88 -3.84 6.76 -5.03
CA LEU A 88 -4.86 7.66 -4.47
C LEU A 88 -6.07 7.86 -5.41
N LYS A 89 -5.82 7.96 -6.72
CA LYS A 89 -6.90 8.01 -7.72
C LYS A 89 -7.73 6.73 -7.71
N GLY A 90 -7.10 5.57 -7.56
CA GLY A 90 -7.77 4.28 -7.42
C GLY A 90 -8.70 4.23 -6.22
N ILE A 91 -8.22 4.67 -5.04
CA ILE A 91 -9.05 4.77 -3.82
C ILE A 91 -10.23 5.71 -4.04
N THR A 92 -9.97 6.90 -4.59
CA THR A 92 -11.01 7.92 -4.83
C THR A 92 -12.10 7.38 -5.75
N LYS A 93 -11.70 6.69 -6.82
CA LYS A 93 -12.63 6.04 -7.75
C LYS A 93 -13.51 5.01 -7.03
N LEU A 94 -12.90 4.11 -6.24
CA LEU A 94 -13.63 3.09 -5.50
C LEU A 94 -14.64 3.69 -4.51
N VAL A 95 -14.25 4.74 -3.78
CA VAL A 95 -15.12 5.44 -2.84
C VAL A 95 -16.32 6.07 -3.56
N ASN A 96 -16.09 6.72 -4.70
CA ASN A 96 -17.18 7.28 -5.50
C ASN A 96 -18.12 6.20 -6.04
N GLU A 97 -17.60 5.11 -6.60
CA GLU A 97 -18.40 3.99 -7.09
C GLU A 97 -19.25 3.33 -5.99
N ASN A 98 -18.70 3.21 -4.78
CA ASN A 98 -19.43 2.70 -3.63
C ASN A 98 -20.57 3.64 -3.23
N ARG A 99 -20.31 4.95 -3.19
CA ARG A 99 -21.31 5.97 -2.90
C ARG A 99 -22.44 5.98 -3.93
N ASP A 100 -22.11 5.97 -5.22
CA ASP A 100 -23.11 5.96 -6.31
C ASP A 100 -24.00 4.71 -6.22
N ARG A 101 -23.42 3.56 -5.88
CA ARG A 101 -24.16 2.31 -5.64
C ARG A 101 -25.09 2.42 -4.43
N GLU A 102 -24.64 3.02 -3.34
CA GLU A 102 -25.47 3.24 -2.15
C GLU A 102 -26.63 4.21 -2.44
N GLU A 103 -26.38 5.29 -3.19
CA GLU A 103 -27.42 6.23 -3.61
C GLU A 103 -28.48 5.55 -4.51
N MET A 104 -28.07 4.65 -5.42
CA MET A 104 -28.99 3.88 -6.25
C MET A 104 -29.92 2.95 -5.45
N LEU A 105 -29.40 2.34 -4.37
CA LEU A 105 -30.18 1.45 -3.50
C LEU A 105 -31.26 2.17 -2.69
N LEU A 106 -31.17 3.49 -2.53
CA LEU A 106 -32.20 4.28 -1.82
C LEU A 106 -33.42 4.61 -2.69
N ILE A 107 -33.29 4.51 -4.01
CA ILE A 107 -34.31 4.94 -4.99
C ILE A 107 -35.14 3.74 -5.50
N THR A 108 -34.69 2.50 -5.26
CA THR A 108 -35.36 1.25 -5.66
C THR A 108 -36.04 0.60 -4.46
#